data_AF-A0A957QQ30-F1
#
_entry.id   AF-A0A957QQ30-F1
#
_cell.length_a   1.000
_cell.length_b   1.000
_cell.length_c   1.000
_cell.angle_alpha   90.00
_cell.angle_beta   90.00
_cell.angle_gamma   90.00
#
_symmetry.space_group_name_H-M   'P 1'
#
loop_
_entity.id
_entity.type
_entity.pdbx_description
1 polymer ?
#
loop_
_entity_poly.entity_id
_entity_poly.type
_entity_poly.pdbx_seq_one_letter_code
_entity_poly.pdbx_strand_id
1 'polypeptide(L)'
;MNIAPLLNIIGSLEPYQRIVAELDQQPGMRVLGLPDAAHTPALARLAQDLKRPILMLVSRIDQVQIWQQALEAWLPDGYPVLRLPEPTPLPYDRGPWSQRTIRRRLRVLAALMAGQHPLLPRPDIPPIIVSSYRAAAQKTMPRQQFTLATRVLRKGQMIDLEKLMAQWLESGYSRVSVVEEPGQFSRRGGILDLYPIAAREPVRIELFGDEIDTMRQFDPGSQRTSGTESVDR
;
A
#
# COMPACT_ATOMS: atom_id res chain seq x y z
N MET A 1 -19.84 -11.86 -4.55
CA MET A 1 -20.79 -11.96 -3.42
C MET A 1 -20.02 -11.58 -2.18
N ASN A 2 -20.28 -10.41 -1.60
CA ASN A 2 -19.57 -9.95 -0.40
C ASN A 2 -20.23 -10.60 0.83
N ILE A 3 -19.47 -11.38 1.59
CA ILE A 3 -19.94 -12.11 2.78
C ILE A 3 -19.47 -11.48 4.10
N ALA A 4 -19.00 -10.23 4.06
CA ALA A 4 -18.57 -9.46 5.22
C ALA A 4 -19.57 -9.41 6.40
N PRO A 5 -20.90 -9.41 6.20
CA PRO A 5 -21.84 -9.44 7.33
C PRO A 5 -21.66 -10.66 8.26
N LEU A 6 -21.16 -11.78 7.73
CA LEU A 6 -20.90 -12.99 8.53
C LEU A 6 -19.73 -12.81 9.50
N LEU A 7 -18.85 -11.83 9.30
CA LEU A 7 -17.75 -11.55 10.24
C LEU A 7 -18.26 -11.16 11.64
N ASN A 8 -19.45 -10.56 11.74
CA ASN A 8 -20.06 -10.24 13.03
C ASN A 8 -20.38 -11.51 13.83
N ILE A 9 -20.77 -12.59 13.15
CA ILE A 9 -21.02 -13.89 13.78
C ILE A 9 -19.70 -14.47 14.27
N ILE A 10 -18.63 -14.38 13.46
CA ILE A 10 -17.30 -14.84 13.88
C ILE A 10 -16.81 -14.08 15.12
N GLY A 11 -17.04 -12.77 15.16
CA GLY A 11 -16.68 -11.92 16.31
C GLY A 11 -17.43 -12.25 17.61
N SER A 12 -18.62 -12.84 17.52
CA SER A 12 -19.41 -13.25 18.70
C SER A 12 -19.04 -14.64 19.23
N LEU A 13 -18.24 -15.41 18.50
CA LEU A 13 -17.82 -16.74 18.93
C LEU A 13 -16.83 -16.63 20.11
N GLU A 14 -17.13 -17.34 21.19
CA GLU A 14 -16.25 -17.40 22.38
C GLU A 14 -14.81 -17.82 22.04
N PRO A 15 -14.56 -18.86 21.19
CA PRO A 15 -13.20 -19.20 20.77
C PRO A 15 -12.44 -18.04 20.11
N TYR A 16 -13.12 -17.22 19.29
CA TYR A 16 -12.50 -16.08 18.64
C TYR A 16 -12.14 -14.98 19.65
N GLN A 17 -13.05 -14.66 20.57
CA GLN A 17 -12.82 -13.65 21.60
C GLN A 17 -11.64 -14.01 22.52
N ARG A 18 -11.49 -15.30 22.86
CA ARG A 18 -10.32 -15.80 23.60
C ARG A 18 -9.01 -15.54 22.83
N ILE A 19 -8.98 -15.85 21.54
CA ILE A 19 -7.81 -15.59 20.68
C ILE A 19 -7.43 -14.10 20.70
N VAL A 20 -8.40 -13.20 20.55
CA VAL A 20 -8.14 -11.75 20.59
C VAL A 20 -7.61 -11.30 21.94
N ALA A 21 -8.23 -11.75 23.05
CA ALA A 21 -7.81 -11.40 24.39
C ALA A 21 -6.38 -11.88 24.70
N GLU A 22 -6.01 -13.07 24.23
CA GLU A 22 -4.66 -13.64 24.41
C GLU A 22 -3.59 -12.88 23.62
N LEU A 23 -3.91 -12.40 22.41
CA LEU A 23 -2.98 -11.65 21.55
C LEU A 23 -2.54 -10.31 22.17
N ASP A 24 -3.43 -9.66 22.93
CA ASP A 24 -3.09 -8.39 23.60
C ASP A 24 -2.27 -8.59 24.87
N GLN A 25 -2.37 -9.74 25.55
CA GLN A 25 -1.72 -9.97 26.83
C GLN A 25 -0.24 -10.36 26.72
N GLN A 26 0.14 -11.15 25.70
CA GLN A 26 1.53 -11.61 25.56
C GLN A 26 1.97 -11.71 24.10
N PRO A 27 2.99 -10.93 23.67
CA PRO A 27 3.59 -11.12 22.36
C PRO A 27 4.31 -12.48 22.31
N GLY A 28 3.98 -13.32 21.33
CA GLY A 28 4.63 -14.63 21.17
C GLY A 28 4.03 -15.49 20.06
N MET A 29 4.70 -16.61 19.77
CA MET A 29 4.19 -17.62 18.86
C MET A 29 3.00 -18.36 19.51
N ARG A 30 1.94 -18.59 18.73
CA ARG A 30 0.73 -19.29 19.14
C ARG A 30 0.26 -20.22 18.02
N VAL A 31 -0.28 -21.36 18.39
CA VAL A 31 -0.91 -22.31 17.47
C VAL A 31 -2.40 -22.30 17.78
N LEU A 32 -3.21 -21.80 16.85
CA LEU A 32 -4.65 -21.58 17.08
C LEU A 32 -5.50 -22.83 16.84
N GLY A 33 -4.94 -23.89 16.23
CA GLY A 33 -5.65 -25.16 15.99
C GLY A 33 -6.92 -25.03 15.14
N LEU A 34 -7.04 -23.97 14.34
CA LEU A 34 -8.24 -23.68 13.57
C LEU A 34 -8.39 -24.65 12.39
N PRO A 35 -9.61 -25.14 12.09
CA PRO A 35 -9.85 -25.84 10.84
C PRO A 35 -9.65 -24.90 9.65
N ASP A 36 -9.23 -25.44 8.51
CA ASP A 36 -8.87 -24.64 7.32
C ASP A 36 -9.99 -23.68 6.89
N ALA A 37 -11.25 -24.12 6.95
CA ALA A 37 -12.42 -23.30 6.62
C ALA A 37 -12.57 -22.05 7.51
N ALA A 38 -12.02 -22.07 8.74
CA ALA A 38 -12.11 -20.97 9.67
C ALA A 38 -10.97 -19.94 9.51
N HIS A 39 -9.89 -20.26 8.81
CA HIS A 39 -8.72 -19.39 8.71
C HIS A 39 -9.03 -18.03 8.07
N THR A 40 -9.67 -18.02 6.90
CA THR A 40 -10.03 -16.78 6.19
C THR A 40 -10.98 -15.90 7.00
N PRO A 41 -12.15 -16.38 7.47
CA PRO A 41 -13.06 -15.56 8.27
C PRO A 41 -12.44 -15.09 9.59
N ALA A 42 -11.67 -15.94 10.28
CA ALA A 42 -10.99 -15.55 11.51
C ALA A 42 -9.95 -14.45 11.25
N LEU A 43 -9.13 -14.57 10.20
CA LEU A 43 -8.14 -13.56 9.83
C LEU A 43 -8.80 -12.25 9.40
N ALA A 44 -9.87 -12.31 8.60
CA ALA A 44 -10.62 -11.12 8.18
C ALA A 44 -11.23 -10.38 9.38
N ARG A 45 -11.83 -11.11 10.32
CA ARG A 45 -12.37 -10.52 11.55
C ARG A 45 -11.26 -9.96 12.45
N LEU A 46 -10.15 -10.69 12.59
CA LEU A 46 -8.96 -10.25 13.33
C LEU A 46 -8.39 -8.94 12.79
N ALA A 47 -8.36 -8.77 11.46
CA ALA A 47 -7.90 -7.54 10.85
C ALA A 47 -8.77 -6.33 11.21
N GLN A 48 -10.10 -6.51 11.28
CA GLN A 48 -11.03 -5.47 11.71
C GLN A 48 -10.87 -5.09 13.18
N ASP A 49 -10.67 -6.09 14.05
CA ASP A 49 -10.62 -5.88 15.50
C ASP A 49 -9.28 -5.32 15.98
N LEU A 50 -8.16 -5.85 15.47
CA LEU A 50 -6.83 -5.39 15.89
C LEU A 50 -6.51 -3.98 15.40
N LYS A 51 -7.07 -3.58 14.24
CA LYS A 51 -6.76 -2.32 13.55
C LYS A 51 -5.25 -2.08 13.46
N ARG A 52 -4.44 -3.10 13.15
CA ARG A 52 -2.99 -3.00 12.88
C ARG A 52 -2.65 -3.72 11.57
N PRO A 53 -1.54 -3.35 10.88
CA PRO A 53 -1.11 -4.09 9.70
C PRO A 53 -0.82 -5.56 10.02
N ILE A 54 -1.27 -6.48 9.17
CA ILE A 54 -1.04 -7.92 9.33
C ILE A 54 -0.23 -8.45 8.15
N LEU A 55 0.86 -9.17 8.43
CA LEU A 55 1.60 -9.94 7.43
C LEU A 55 1.20 -11.41 7.52
N MET A 56 0.48 -11.90 6.52
CA MET A 56 0.15 -13.31 6.37
C MET A 56 1.24 -14.00 5.53
N LEU A 57 1.93 -14.95 6.15
CA LEU A 57 2.88 -15.82 5.46
C LEU A 57 2.21 -17.12 5.03
N VAL A 58 2.30 -17.42 3.74
CA VAL A 58 1.85 -18.68 3.16
C VAL A 58 3.04 -19.51 2.70
N SER A 59 2.90 -20.83 2.74
CA SER A 59 3.99 -21.76 2.41
C SER A 59 4.35 -21.76 0.92
N ARG A 60 3.38 -21.50 0.04
CA ARG A 60 3.56 -21.53 -1.42
C ARG A 60 3.05 -20.26 -2.11
N ILE A 61 3.70 -19.88 -3.20
CA ILE A 61 3.39 -18.65 -3.94
C ILE A 61 2.01 -18.68 -4.63
N ASP A 62 1.56 -19.83 -5.11
CA ASP A 62 0.26 -20.00 -5.76
C ASP A 62 -0.90 -19.76 -4.77
N GLN A 63 -0.69 -20.04 -3.48
CA GLN A 63 -1.67 -19.73 -2.45
C GLN A 63 -1.83 -18.22 -2.21
N VAL A 64 -0.82 -17.39 -2.51
CA VAL A 64 -0.88 -15.93 -2.25
C VAL A 64 -2.10 -15.29 -2.93
N GLN A 65 -2.39 -15.69 -4.18
CA GLN A 65 -3.53 -15.17 -4.92
C GLN A 65 -4.85 -15.72 -4.39
N ILE A 66 -4.89 -17.01 -4.04
CA ILE A 66 -6.09 -17.66 -3.48
C ILE A 66 -6.50 -16.98 -2.17
N TRP A 67 -5.54 -16.77 -1.27
CA TRP A 67 -5.76 -16.07 0.00
C TRP A 67 -6.19 -14.63 -0.19
N GLN A 68 -5.58 -13.90 -1.14
CA GLN A 68 -6.01 -12.54 -1.43
C GLN A 68 -7.48 -12.53 -1.86
N GLN A 69 -7.87 -13.36 -2.82
CA GLN A 69 -9.25 -13.40 -3.33
C GLN A 69 -10.23 -13.83 -2.24
N ALA A 70 -9.85 -14.81 -1.43
CA ALA A 70 -10.66 -15.23 -0.29
C ALA A 70 -10.88 -14.07 0.70
N LEU A 71 -9.81 -13.37 1.10
CA LEU A 71 -9.90 -12.22 2.00
C LEU A 71 -10.74 -11.08 1.38
N GLU A 72 -10.55 -10.78 0.11
CA GLU A 72 -11.33 -9.76 -0.62
C GLU A 72 -12.84 -10.09 -0.66
N ALA A 73 -13.22 -11.37 -0.65
CA ALA A 73 -14.62 -11.79 -0.58
C ALA A 73 -15.25 -11.64 0.81
N TRP A 74 -14.45 -11.80 1.87
CA TRP A 74 -14.88 -11.69 3.27
C TRP A 74 -14.82 -10.26 3.82
N LEU A 75 -13.96 -9.41 3.28
CA LEU A 75 -13.77 -8.05 3.78
C LEU A 75 -14.71 -7.05 3.09
N PRO A 76 -15.00 -5.90 3.74
CA PRO A 76 -15.72 -4.80 3.09
C PRO A 76 -15.00 -4.33 1.82
N ASP A 77 -15.78 -3.87 0.85
CA ASP A 77 -15.22 -3.35 -0.40
C ASP A 77 -14.22 -2.22 -0.13
N GLY A 78 -13.08 -2.27 -0.79
CA GLY A 78 -12.00 -1.30 -0.61
C GLY A 78 -11.03 -1.60 0.54
N TYR A 79 -11.24 -2.68 1.32
CA TYR A 79 -10.26 -3.09 2.32
C TYR A 79 -8.88 -3.36 1.67
N PRO A 80 -7.78 -2.80 2.20
CA PRO A 80 -6.46 -2.92 1.57
C PRO A 80 -5.83 -4.31 1.77
N VAL A 81 -6.13 -5.25 0.86
CA VAL A 81 -5.44 -6.55 0.79
C VAL A 81 -4.34 -6.51 -0.27
N LEU A 82 -3.09 -6.42 0.17
CA LEU A 82 -1.91 -6.28 -0.69
C LEU A 82 -1.16 -7.60 -0.83
N ARG A 83 -0.48 -7.78 -1.96
CA ARG A 83 0.45 -8.89 -2.17
C ARG A 83 1.88 -8.39 -2.17
N LEU A 84 2.75 -9.05 -1.41
CA LEU A 84 4.19 -8.86 -1.52
C LEU A 84 4.73 -9.89 -2.54
N PRO A 85 5.10 -9.48 -3.77
CA PRO A 85 5.54 -10.43 -4.78
C PRO A 85 6.97 -10.92 -4.54
N GLU A 86 7.23 -12.16 -4.97
CA GLU A 86 8.58 -12.69 -5.13
C GLU A 86 9.29 -11.99 -6.31
N PRO A 87 10.60 -11.74 -6.19
CA PRO A 87 11.43 -11.43 -7.34
C PRO A 87 11.41 -12.57 -8.36
N THR A 88 11.36 -12.22 -9.65
CA THR A 88 11.51 -13.21 -10.74
C THR A 88 12.85 -13.95 -10.67
N PRO A 89 14.00 -13.26 -10.45
CA PRO A 89 15.29 -13.94 -10.32
C PRO A 89 15.33 -14.82 -9.07
N LEU A 90 15.96 -15.98 -9.19
CA LEU A 90 16.24 -16.86 -8.05
C LEU A 90 17.21 -16.19 -7.05
N PRO A 91 17.25 -16.62 -5.78
CA PRO A 91 18.31 -16.17 -4.88
C PRO A 91 19.68 -16.36 -5.55
N TYR A 92 20.53 -15.34 -5.49
CA TYR A 92 21.87 -15.28 -6.11
C TYR A 92 21.90 -15.17 -7.65
N ASP A 93 20.75 -15.16 -8.31
CA ASP A 93 20.63 -14.75 -9.71
C ASP A 93 20.72 -13.21 -9.81
N ARG A 94 21.46 -12.72 -10.81
CA ARG A 94 21.71 -11.28 -11.04
C ARG A 94 20.72 -10.66 -12.03
N GLY A 95 19.68 -11.39 -12.45
CA GLY A 95 18.64 -10.85 -13.32
C GLY A 95 17.95 -9.61 -12.73
N PRO A 96 17.51 -8.65 -13.57
CA PRO A 96 16.77 -7.50 -13.10
C PRO A 96 15.37 -7.90 -12.60
N TRP A 97 14.83 -7.12 -11.68
CA TRP A 97 13.43 -7.27 -11.27
C TRP A 97 12.52 -6.62 -12.30
N SER A 98 11.34 -7.20 -12.53
CA SER A 98 10.34 -6.52 -13.35
C SER A 98 9.86 -5.23 -12.68
N GLN A 99 9.57 -4.20 -13.48
CA GLN A 99 8.98 -2.95 -12.98
C GLN A 99 7.69 -3.20 -12.19
N ARG A 100 6.88 -4.18 -12.62
CA ARG A 100 5.67 -4.61 -11.90
C ARG A 100 5.98 -5.15 -10.50
N THR A 101 7.03 -5.95 -10.35
CA THR A 101 7.48 -6.46 -9.04
C THR A 101 7.96 -5.33 -8.15
N ILE A 102 8.83 -4.45 -8.67
CA ILE A 102 9.36 -3.28 -7.95
C ILE A 102 8.19 -2.41 -7.45
N ARG A 103 7.28 -2.03 -8.36
CA ARG A 103 6.10 -1.21 -8.04
C ARG A 103 5.24 -1.81 -6.93
N ARG A 104 4.91 -3.11 -7.04
CA ARG A 104 4.09 -3.80 -6.05
C ARG A 104 4.76 -3.86 -4.68
N ARG A 105 6.08 -4.10 -4.63
CA ARG A 105 6.83 -4.09 -3.36
C ARG A 105 6.87 -2.70 -2.75
N LEU A 106 7.17 -1.66 -3.55
CA LEU A 106 7.13 -0.27 -3.09
C LEU A 106 5.75 0.13 -2.58
N ARG A 107 4.67 -0.34 -3.20
CA ARG A 107 3.30 -0.13 -2.71
C ARG A 107 3.04 -0.76 -1.34
N VAL A 108 3.55 -1.97 -1.09
CA VAL A 108 3.48 -2.60 0.23
C VAL A 108 4.27 -1.80 1.26
N LEU A 109 5.49 -1.38 0.92
CA LEU A 109 6.34 -0.59 1.82
C LEU A 109 5.73 0.78 2.13
N ALA A 110 5.16 1.46 1.14
CA ALA A 110 4.46 2.73 1.32
C ALA A 110 3.23 2.57 2.24
N ALA A 111 2.45 1.51 2.07
CA ALA A 111 1.31 1.22 2.94
C ALA A 111 1.74 0.93 4.40
N LEU A 112 2.88 0.25 4.59
CA LEU A 112 3.45 0.03 5.92
C LEU A 112 4.05 1.30 6.55
N MET A 113 4.51 2.25 5.74
CA MET A 113 5.07 3.52 6.22
C MET A 113 4.01 4.42 6.84
N ALA A 114 2.74 4.29 6.45
CA ALA A 114 1.65 5.10 7.00
C ALA A 114 1.53 4.90 8.53
N GLY A 115 1.58 5.99 9.30
CA GLY A 115 1.66 5.97 10.77
C GLY A 115 3.07 5.74 11.35
N GLN A 116 4.07 5.46 10.51
CA GLN A 116 5.48 5.35 10.90
C GLN A 116 6.31 6.56 10.46
N HIS A 117 5.87 7.29 9.44
CA HIS A 117 6.49 8.52 8.97
C HIS A 117 5.84 9.72 9.67
N PRO A 118 6.61 10.73 10.13
CA PRO A 118 6.07 11.85 10.93
C PRO A 118 4.93 12.62 10.26
N LEU A 119 4.97 12.70 8.93
CA LEU A 119 3.97 13.40 8.11
C LEU A 119 2.90 12.49 7.48
N LEU A 120 2.91 11.17 7.72
CA LEU A 120 1.89 10.27 7.18
C LEU A 120 1.06 9.69 8.33
N PRO A 121 -0.22 10.07 8.46
CA PRO A 121 -1.07 9.53 9.51
C PRO A 121 -1.26 8.03 9.33
N ARG A 122 -1.58 7.34 10.43
CA ARG A 122 -1.98 5.94 10.39
C ARG A 122 -3.35 5.84 9.69
N PRO A 123 -3.53 4.93 8.72
CA PRO A 123 -4.83 4.76 8.08
C PRO A 123 -5.82 4.14 9.05
N ASP A 124 -7.10 4.54 8.95
CA ASP A 124 -8.19 3.95 9.75
C ASP A 124 -8.30 2.44 9.53
N ILE A 125 -8.01 1.99 8.31
CA ILE A 125 -8.04 0.60 7.89
C ILE A 125 -6.62 0.19 7.46
N PRO A 126 -5.86 -0.50 8.32
CA PRO A 126 -4.53 -0.98 7.99
C PRO A 126 -4.55 -2.15 7.00
N PRO A 127 -3.45 -2.33 6.23
CA PRO A 127 -3.39 -3.37 5.22
C PRO A 127 -3.21 -4.78 5.79
N ILE A 128 -3.81 -5.75 5.11
CA ILE A 128 -3.39 -7.15 5.20
C ILE A 128 -2.44 -7.41 4.02
N ILE A 129 -1.26 -7.94 4.31
CA ILE A 129 -0.24 -8.25 3.31
C ILE A 129 -0.12 -9.76 3.23
N VAL A 130 -0.46 -10.33 2.09
CA VAL A 130 -0.28 -11.76 1.81
C VAL A 130 1.07 -11.94 1.09
N SER A 131 1.92 -12.81 1.64
CA SER A 131 3.27 -13.03 1.14
C SER A 131 3.66 -14.50 1.27
N SER A 132 4.49 -14.98 0.35
CA SER A 132 5.25 -16.21 0.59
C SER A 132 6.42 -15.92 1.54
N TYR A 133 7.02 -16.97 2.09
CA TYR A 133 8.26 -16.86 2.86
C TYR A 133 9.38 -16.20 2.05
N ARG A 134 9.60 -16.63 0.80
CA ARG A 134 10.68 -16.10 -0.06
C ARG A 134 10.49 -14.61 -0.37
N ALA A 135 9.26 -14.16 -0.62
CA ALA A 135 8.98 -12.75 -0.87
C ALA A 135 9.27 -11.87 0.37
N ALA A 136 8.96 -12.37 1.57
CA ALA A 136 9.19 -11.70 2.84
C ALA A 136 10.66 -11.71 3.27
N ALA A 137 11.37 -12.81 3.02
CA ALA A 137 12.79 -12.96 3.34
C ALA A 137 13.72 -12.12 2.44
N GLN A 138 13.22 -11.68 1.28
CA GLN A 138 13.97 -10.83 0.37
C GLN A 138 14.30 -9.48 1.01
N LYS A 139 15.59 -9.23 1.26
CA LYS A 139 16.10 -7.94 1.74
C LYS A 139 15.66 -6.79 0.82
N THR A 140 15.35 -5.66 1.43
CA THR A 140 14.91 -4.44 0.75
C THR A 140 15.54 -3.21 1.39
N MET A 141 15.20 -2.02 0.88
CA MET A 141 15.71 -0.75 1.38
C MET A 141 15.45 -0.61 2.89
N PRO A 142 16.43 -0.16 3.69
CA PRO A 142 16.23 0.14 5.10
C PRO A 142 15.10 1.16 5.30
N ARG A 143 14.30 0.99 6.36
CA ARG A 143 13.18 1.87 6.70
C ARG A 143 13.58 3.35 6.73
N GLN A 144 14.72 3.67 7.35
CA GLN A 144 15.20 5.06 7.48
C GLN A 144 15.46 5.68 6.11
N GLN A 145 16.15 4.97 5.22
CA GLN A 145 16.42 5.44 3.85
C GLN A 145 15.12 5.62 3.07
N PHE A 146 14.17 4.68 3.18
CA PHE A 146 12.88 4.79 2.51
C PHE A 146 12.05 5.98 3.04
N THR A 147 12.10 6.22 4.35
CA THR A 147 11.47 7.39 4.99
C THR A 147 12.08 8.69 4.46
N LEU A 148 13.41 8.80 4.41
CA LEU A 148 14.13 9.98 3.90
C LEU A 148 13.92 10.21 2.40
N ALA A 149 13.71 9.16 1.63
CA ALA A 149 13.42 9.25 0.20
C ALA A 149 11.95 9.60 -0.09
N THR A 150 11.06 9.48 0.90
CA THR A 150 9.64 9.80 0.72
C THR A 150 9.42 11.30 0.79
N ARG A 151 8.61 11.83 -0.13
CA ARG A 151 8.17 13.22 -0.15
C ARG A 151 6.67 13.25 0.06
N VAL A 152 6.24 13.95 1.10
CA VAL A 152 4.84 14.19 1.39
C VAL A 152 4.51 15.59 0.91
N LEU A 153 3.55 15.69 0.00
CA LEU A 153 3.04 16.95 -0.54
C LEU A 153 1.64 17.19 0.02
N ARG A 154 1.34 18.43 0.41
CA ARG A 154 0.03 18.81 0.97
C ARG A 154 -0.46 20.11 0.36
N LYS A 155 -1.78 20.28 0.29
CA LYS A 155 -2.37 21.58 -0.05
C LYS A 155 -1.91 22.65 0.94
N GLY A 156 -1.64 23.85 0.43
CA GLY A 156 -1.10 24.98 1.19
C GLY A 156 0.40 24.89 1.49
N GLN A 157 1.09 23.88 0.99
CA GLN A 157 2.54 23.74 1.19
C GLN A 157 3.31 24.60 0.17
N MET A 158 4.27 25.38 0.67
CA MET A 158 5.29 26.03 -0.16
C MET A 158 6.34 25.01 -0.61
N ILE A 159 6.62 24.94 -1.91
CA ILE A 159 7.56 24.00 -2.50
C ILE A 159 8.57 24.67 -3.42
N ASP A 160 9.83 24.24 -3.34
CA ASP A 160 10.84 24.53 -4.36
C ASP A 160 10.72 23.49 -5.47
N LEU A 161 10.12 23.89 -6.58
CA LEU A 161 9.82 23.00 -7.71
C LEU A 161 11.08 22.44 -8.38
N GLU A 162 12.11 23.26 -8.56
CA GLU A 162 13.34 22.81 -9.23
C GLU A 162 14.03 21.75 -8.37
N LYS A 163 14.14 22.00 -7.06
CA LYS A 163 14.70 21.04 -6.12
C LYS A 163 13.87 19.76 -6.05
N LEU A 164 12.54 19.87 -6.02
CA LEU A 164 11.66 18.70 -5.97
C LEU A 164 11.79 17.83 -7.23
N MET A 165 11.79 18.44 -8.41
CA MET A 165 11.97 17.72 -9.67
C MET A 165 13.37 17.08 -9.79
N ALA A 166 14.42 17.77 -9.35
CA ALA A 166 15.78 17.21 -9.32
C ALA A 166 15.85 15.94 -8.45
N GLN A 167 15.24 15.98 -7.26
CA GLN A 167 15.16 14.82 -6.38
C GLN A 167 14.38 13.65 -6.99
N TRP A 168 13.30 13.94 -7.73
CA TRP A 168 12.56 12.90 -8.44
C TRP A 168 13.39 12.25 -9.54
N LEU A 169 14.12 13.04 -10.34
CA LEU A 169 15.05 12.51 -11.34
C LEU A 169 16.13 11.63 -10.69
N GLU A 170 16.73 12.07 -9.59
CA GLU A 170 17.71 11.28 -8.81
C GLU A 170 17.12 9.97 -8.28
N SER A 171 15.84 9.97 -7.90
CA SER A 171 15.14 8.77 -7.45
C SER A 171 14.66 7.84 -8.58
N GLY A 172 14.90 8.22 -9.84
CA GLY A 172 14.58 7.42 -11.03
C GLY A 172 13.22 7.70 -11.65
N TYR A 173 12.58 8.83 -11.33
CA TYR A 173 11.39 9.28 -12.07
C TYR A 173 11.80 9.87 -13.42
N SER A 174 10.91 9.76 -14.41
CA SER A 174 11.10 10.29 -15.75
C SER A 174 10.27 11.54 -15.98
N ARG A 175 10.91 12.61 -16.46
CA ARG A 175 10.21 13.80 -16.94
C ARG A 175 9.67 13.54 -18.34
N VAL A 176 8.36 13.68 -18.51
CA VAL A 176 7.65 13.43 -19.77
C VAL A 176 6.78 14.61 -20.14
N SER A 177 6.28 14.64 -21.38
CA SER A 177 5.31 15.64 -21.82
C SER A 177 3.91 15.34 -21.28
N VAL A 178 3.50 14.07 -21.29
CA VAL A 178 2.20 13.57 -20.83
C VAL A 178 2.45 12.41 -19.87
N VAL A 179 1.81 12.43 -18.71
CA VAL A 179 1.97 11.41 -17.68
C VAL A 179 0.98 10.28 -17.92
N GLU A 180 1.51 9.10 -18.21
CA GLU A 180 0.73 7.90 -18.52
C GLU A 180 1.05 6.73 -17.57
N GLU A 181 2.30 6.65 -17.10
CA GLU A 181 2.79 5.55 -16.29
C GLU A 181 3.33 5.98 -14.91
N PRO A 182 3.27 5.11 -13.89
CA PRO A 182 3.87 5.38 -12.59
C PRO A 182 5.38 5.59 -12.69
N GLY A 183 5.89 6.54 -11.90
CA GLY A 183 7.29 6.96 -11.99
C GLY A 183 7.51 8.07 -13.02
N GLN A 184 6.45 8.61 -13.61
CA GLN A 184 6.53 9.75 -14.51
C GLN A 184 6.05 11.04 -13.85
N PHE A 185 6.57 12.17 -14.31
CA PHE A 185 6.04 13.50 -13.99
C PHE A 185 6.15 14.44 -15.18
N SER A 186 5.30 15.47 -15.23
CA SER A 186 5.38 16.55 -16.20
C SER A 186 5.15 17.89 -15.51
N ARG A 187 5.71 18.97 -16.07
CA ARG A 187 5.48 20.34 -15.60
C ARG A 187 5.12 21.23 -16.77
N ARG A 188 4.04 21.99 -16.62
CA ARG A 188 3.53 22.95 -17.60
C ARG A 188 3.09 24.22 -16.87
N GLY A 189 3.96 25.23 -16.83
CA GLY A 189 3.72 26.45 -16.04
C GLY A 189 3.56 26.12 -14.56
N GLY A 190 2.42 26.52 -13.99
CA GLY A 190 2.01 26.23 -12.60
C GLY A 190 1.32 24.88 -12.39
N ILE A 191 1.31 23.98 -13.39
CA ILE A 191 0.74 22.65 -13.26
C ILE A 191 1.85 21.60 -13.23
N LEU A 192 1.77 20.70 -12.27
CA LEU A 192 2.67 19.57 -12.09
C LEU A 192 1.84 18.28 -12.05
N ASP A 193 1.96 17.46 -13.07
CA ASP A 193 1.38 16.12 -13.07
C ASP A 193 2.42 15.13 -12.56
N LEU A 194 2.05 14.32 -11.59
CA LEU A 194 2.90 13.31 -10.98
C LEU A 194 2.15 11.99 -10.93
N TYR A 195 2.77 10.89 -11.35
CA TYR A 195 2.27 9.55 -11.07
C TYR A 195 3.18 8.87 -10.04
N PRO A 196 2.85 8.94 -8.73
CA PRO A 196 3.65 8.29 -7.71
C PRO A 196 3.71 6.78 -7.94
N ILE A 197 4.90 6.20 -7.82
CA ILE A 197 5.12 4.78 -8.12
C ILE A 197 4.19 3.83 -7.33
N ALA A 198 3.90 4.18 -6.08
CA ALA A 198 3.04 3.40 -5.19
C ALA A 198 1.54 3.70 -5.33
N ALA A 199 1.15 4.77 -6.04
CA ALA A 199 -0.23 5.20 -6.19
C ALA A 199 -1.00 4.36 -7.23
N ARG A 200 -2.33 4.40 -7.14
CA ARG A 200 -3.24 3.79 -8.13
C ARG A 200 -3.47 4.70 -9.34
N GLU A 201 -3.59 6.00 -9.08
CA GLU A 201 -3.87 7.04 -10.07
C GLU A 201 -2.81 8.14 -9.98
N PRO A 202 -2.53 8.86 -11.08
CA PRO A 202 -1.73 10.07 -11.04
C PRO A 202 -2.48 11.23 -10.38
N VAL A 203 -1.73 12.24 -9.97
CA VAL A 203 -2.21 13.45 -9.31
C VAL A 203 -1.72 14.66 -10.08
N ARG A 204 -2.65 15.56 -10.38
CA ARG A 204 -2.39 16.91 -10.89
C ARG A 204 -2.31 17.86 -9.72
N ILE A 205 -1.20 18.59 -9.63
CA ILE A 205 -0.90 19.58 -8.61
C ILE A 205 -0.91 20.94 -9.31
N GLU A 206 -1.83 21.81 -8.91
CA GLU A 206 -1.91 23.19 -9.40
C GLU A 206 -1.30 24.13 -8.36
N LEU A 207 -0.48 25.06 -8.82
CA LEU A 207 0.34 25.93 -7.99
C LEU A 207 -0.04 27.39 -8.19
N PHE A 208 -0.06 28.15 -7.10
CA PHE A 208 -0.14 29.61 -7.11
C PHE A 208 1.21 30.18 -6.65
N GLY A 209 2.05 30.56 -7.61
CA GLY A 209 3.47 30.81 -7.34
C GLY A 209 4.17 29.51 -6.93
N ASP A 210 4.68 29.48 -5.70
CA ASP A 210 5.36 28.32 -5.11
C ASP A 210 4.47 27.54 -4.12
N GLU A 211 3.21 27.93 -3.95
CA GLU A 211 2.25 27.27 -3.05
C GLU A 211 1.40 26.23 -3.79
N ILE A 212 1.22 25.04 -3.21
CA ILE A 212 0.26 24.05 -3.70
C ILE A 212 -1.17 24.54 -3.42
N ASP A 213 -1.88 24.97 -4.47
CA ASP A 213 -3.26 25.44 -4.38
C ASP A 213 -4.25 24.27 -4.41
N THR A 214 -4.16 23.41 -5.44
CA THR A 214 -5.04 22.25 -5.57
C THR A 214 -4.30 20.97 -5.93
N MET A 215 -4.84 19.83 -5.48
CA MET A 215 -4.36 18.50 -5.87
C MET A 215 -5.57 17.64 -6.23
N ARG A 216 -5.57 17.06 -7.44
CA ARG A 216 -6.69 16.26 -7.95
C ARG A 216 -6.20 15.03 -8.69
N GLN A 217 -6.86 13.89 -8.52
CA GLN A 217 -6.57 12.69 -9.32
C GLN A 217 -7.09 12.86 -10.75
N PHE A 218 -6.42 12.25 -11.71
CA PHE A 218 -6.88 12.22 -13.10
C PHE A 218 -6.67 10.86 -13.72
N ASP A 219 -7.46 10.54 -14.74
CA ASP A 219 -7.32 9.30 -15.50
C ASP A 219 -6.17 9.44 -16.51
N PRO A 220 -5.14 8.56 -16.48
CA PRO A 220 -3.97 8.70 -17.35
C PRO A 220 -4.26 8.48 -18.83
N GLY A 221 -5.33 7.77 -19.19
CA GLY A 221 -5.69 7.53 -20.60
C GLY A 221 -6.37 8.74 -21.25
N SER A 222 -7.32 9.34 -20.55
CA SER A 222 -8.13 10.47 -21.02
C SER A 222 -7.57 11.83 -20.63
N GLN A 223 -6.64 11.88 -19.66
CA GLN A 223 -6.07 13.10 -19.07
C GLN A 223 -7.12 14.00 -18.41
N ARG A 224 -8.28 13.43 -18.06
CA ARG A 224 -9.39 14.14 -17.41
C ARG A 224 -9.37 13.87 -15.91
N THR A 225 -9.57 14.93 -15.15
CA THR A 225 -9.69 14.85 -13.69
C THR A 225 -10.92 14.04 -13.29
N SER A 226 -10.77 13.08 -12.38
CA SER A 226 -11.91 12.40 -11.77
C SER A 226 -12.57 13.40 -10.82
N GLY A 227 -13.85 13.68 -11.03
CA GLY A 227 -14.57 14.74 -10.32
C GLY A 227 -14.81 14.40 -8.86
N THR A 228 -13.86 14.66 -7.97
CA THR A 228 -14.07 14.94 -6.53
C THR A 228 -12.83 15.68 -6.00
N GLU A 229 -13.05 16.83 -5.37
CA GLU A 229 -11.98 17.64 -4.78
C GLU A 229 -11.40 17.02 -3.50
N SER A 230 -10.12 17.32 -3.25
CA SER A 230 -9.26 17.00 -2.09
C SER A 230 -8.80 15.55 -1.95
N VAL A 231 -7.53 15.30 -2.33
CA VAL A 231 -6.76 14.16 -1.83
C VAL A 231 -6.01 14.64 -0.59
N ASP A 232 -6.63 14.49 0.59
CA ASP A 232 -6.01 14.76 1.89
C ASP A 232 -5.15 13.57 2.40
N ARG A 233 -4.57 12.77 1.50
CA ARG A 233 -3.84 11.54 1.85
C ARG A 233 -2.46 11.45 1.22
#